data_AF-A0A6M7UFH6-F1
#
_entry.id   AF-A0A6M7UFH6-F1
#
_cell.length_a   1.000
_cell.length_b   1.000
_cell.length_c   1.000
_cell.angle_alpha   90.00
_cell.angle_beta   90.00
_cell.angle_gamma   90.00
#
_symmetry.space_group_name_H-M   'P 1'
#
loop_
_entity.id
_entity.type
_entity.pdbx_description
1 polymer ?
#
loop_
_entity_poly.entity_id
_entity_poly.type
_entity_poly.pdbx_seq_one_letter_code
_entity_poly.pdbx_strand_id
1 'polypeptide(L)'
;MKSSARSLSGRNALLAAALGLFALAGLTAQPATAEERAKDLFGAEKLPTATAPQSFGFYSKGCFAGGVAIPMDGPTWQVMRPSRNRRWGHPALIALIERLSRDAVADGWPGLLIGDIAQPRGGPMLTGHASHQIGLDADIWLTPMPDRTMTRAQRESMSATLMVDEKTHLVKDALWTPQHTALLKRAASYPQVERILVNPGIKKKLCDTVKGDRTWLRKIRPFWGHDYHFHMRIGCQPGSPDCKGQEATPDDDGCGKPLAWWFTEEPWRPNKNPDAPKARDVMTMANLPKECRAVLDAPGPPSAEAATYRGGAVPVAVAGPEPETPSQPAPTASDGDLPGAANAFAATPRMGAPVPRPRPPVN
;
A
#
# COMPACT_ATOMS: atom_id res chain seq x y z
N MET A 1 24.80 98.84 30.94
CA MET A 1 26.17 98.48 31.35
C MET A 1 26.67 97.33 30.49
N LYS A 2 27.79 97.57 29.78
CA LYS A 2 28.82 96.64 29.23
C LYS A 2 28.47 95.40 28.36
N SER A 3 29.21 95.35 27.25
CA SER A 3 29.67 94.24 26.38
C SER A 3 28.66 93.57 25.43
N SER A 4 28.76 93.73 24.10
CA SER A 4 29.77 93.21 23.13
C SER A 4 29.75 91.69 22.95
N ALA A 5 29.35 91.19 21.78
CA ALA A 5 30.25 90.84 20.67
C ALA A 5 29.55 89.99 19.58
N ARG A 6 30.09 90.10 18.37
CA ARG A 6 29.66 89.57 17.06
C ARG A 6 29.87 88.05 16.87
N SER A 7 29.14 87.46 15.90
CA SER A 7 29.67 86.77 14.69
C SER A 7 28.55 85.93 14.05
N LEU A 8 27.94 86.34 12.92
CA LEU A 8 28.29 86.06 11.52
C LEU A 8 28.18 84.58 11.07
N SER A 9 27.09 84.33 10.31
CA SER A 9 27.03 83.72 8.97
C SER A 9 27.64 82.33 8.72
N GLY A 10 26.78 81.39 8.30
CA GLY A 10 27.19 80.10 7.74
C GLY A 10 26.03 79.26 7.25
N ARG A 11 25.68 79.45 5.98
CA ARG A 11 24.68 78.77 5.13
C ARG A 11 24.55 77.25 5.37
N ASN A 12 23.33 76.70 5.27
CA ASN A 12 22.92 75.82 4.15
C ASN A 12 21.48 75.30 4.27
N ALA A 13 20.76 75.48 3.14
CA ALA A 13 19.68 74.68 2.54
C ALA A 13 18.59 74.10 3.46
N LEU A 14 17.35 74.63 3.41
CA LEU A 14 16.27 74.20 2.50
C LEU A 14 16.03 72.69 2.51
N LEU A 15 14.86 72.28 3.05
CA LEU A 15 13.96 71.21 2.59
C LEU A 15 12.85 71.11 3.66
N ALA A 16 11.75 71.85 3.51
CA ALA A 16 10.55 71.46 2.76
C ALA A 16 9.82 70.26 3.41
N ALA A 17 8.58 70.56 3.83
CA ALA A 17 7.63 69.71 4.52
C ALA A 17 7.19 68.47 3.73
N ALA A 18 6.93 67.37 4.45
CA ALA A 18 5.81 66.47 4.18
C ALA A 18 5.58 65.58 5.42
N LEU A 19 4.57 65.93 6.21
CA LEU A 19 3.99 65.04 7.22
C LEU A 19 3.20 63.93 6.53
N GLY A 20 3.47 62.69 6.94
CA GLY A 20 2.47 61.72 7.38
C GLY A 20 1.46 61.20 6.36
N LEU A 21 1.72 60.00 5.83
CA LEU A 21 0.88 58.81 6.01
C LEU A 21 1.57 57.62 5.33
N PHE A 22 2.39 56.87 6.07
CA PHE A 22 2.79 55.52 5.68
C PHE A 22 2.40 54.60 6.84
N ALA A 23 1.13 54.18 6.85
CA ALA A 23 0.74 52.99 7.56
C ALA A 23 1.36 51.79 6.79
N LEU A 24 2.59 51.43 7.14
CA LEU A 24 3.15 50.16 6.73
C LEU A 24 2.28 49.06 7.35
N ALA A 25 1.41 48.47 6.54
CA ALA A 25 0.87 47.16 6.80
C ALA A 25 2.05 46.20 6.93
N GLY A 26 2.41 45.85 8.16
CA GLY A 26 3.33 44.78 8.45
C GLY A 26 2.71 43.46 8.02
N LEU A 27 2.86 43.10 6.74
CA LEU A 27 2.81 41.71 6.34
C LEU A 27 4.02 41.04 7.01
N THR A 28 3.80 40.48 8.18
CA THR A 28 4.69 39.46 8.73
C THR A 28 4.69 38.32 7.72
N ALA A 29 5.70 38.29 6.84
CA ALA A 29 6.01 37.10 6.08
C ALA A 29 6.34 36.03 7.11
N GLN A 30 5.36 35.17 7.43
CA GLN A 30 5.64 33.97 8.20
C GLN A 30 6.72 33.21 7.43
N PRO A 31 7.81 32.78 8.08
CA PRO A 31 8.77 31.91 7.42
C PRO A 31 7.97 30.73 6.89
N ALA A 32 8.06 30.47 5.58
CA ALA A 32 7.50 29.27 4.99
C ALA A 32 8.15 28.09 5.71
N THR A 33 7.45 27.52 6.68
CA THR A 33 7.89 26.30 7.34
C THR A 33 7.86 25.24 6.24
N ALA A 34 9.03 24.65 5.96
CA ALA A 34 9.11 23.57 5.00
C ALA A 34 8.13 22.48 5.46
N GLU A 35 7.14 22.16 4.63
CA GLU A 35 6.13 21.16 4.97
C GLU A 35 6.82 19.85 5.37
N GLU A 36 6.38 19.27 6.49
CA GLU A 36 6.94 18.03 7.00
C GLU A 36 6.74 16.90 5.98
N ARG A 37 7.78 16.09 5.79
CA ARG A 37 7.74 14.98 4.84
C ARG A 37 6.77 13.93 5.34
N ALA A 38 5.95 13.42 4.43
CA ALA A 38 4.97 12.39 4.76
C ALA A 38 5.64 11.12 5.32
N LYS A 39 6.82 10.74 4.81
CA LYS A 39 7.52 9.54 5.31
C LYS A 39 7.95 9.65 6.77
N ASP A 40 8.26 10.86 7.24
CA ASP A 40 8.72 11.08 8.61
C ASP A 40 7.52 10.99 9.57
N LEU A 41 6.39 11.58 9.20
CA LEU A 41 5.11 11.47 9.90
C LEU A 41 4.60 10.02 9.99
N PHE A 42 4.44 9.35 8.84
CA PHE A 42 3.93 7.96 8.82
C PHE A 42 4.92 6.97 9.43
N GLY A 43 6.24 7.23 9.34
CA GLY A 43 7.27 6.40 9.95
C GLY A 43 7.37 6.56 11.49
N ALA A 44 6.86 7.67 12.03
CA ALA A 44 6.81 7.89 13.48
C ALA A 44 5.75 6.99 14.16
N GLU A 45 4.63 6.74 13.48
CA GLU A 45 3.51 5.95 13.99
C GLU A 45 3.91 4.53 14.42
N LYS A 46 3.43 4.12 15.59
CA LYS A 46 3.75 2.81 16.18
C LYS A 46 2.62 1.80 16.04
N LEU A 47 1.38 2.27 15.98
CA LEU A 47 0.16 1.47 15.95
C LEU A 47 -0.75 1.92 14.79
N PRO A 48 -1.60 1.02 14.27
CA PRO A 48 -2.58 1.38 13.27
C PRO A 48 -3.68 2.24 13.89
N THR A 49 -4.63 2.71 13.09
CA THR A 49 -5.83 3.37 13.61
C THR A 49 -6.84 2.33 14.10
N ALA A 50 -7.57 2.66 15.17
CA ALA A 50 -8.69 1.88 15.70
C ALA A 50 -10.00 2.29 15.00
N THR A 51 -10.06 2.08 13.68
CA THR A 51 -11.19 2.46 12.82
C THR A 51 -11.52 1.33 11.85
N ALA A 52 -12.62 1.49 11.09
CA ALA A 52 -12.90 0.57 9.98
C ALA A 52 -11.74 0.53 8.96
N PRO A 53 -11.43 -0.63 8.36
CA PRO A 53 -10.35 -0.78 7.41
C PRO A 53 -10.67 -0.08 6.09
N GLN A 54 -9.80 0.84 5.67
CA GLN A 54 -9.95 1.58 4.41
C GLN A 54 -8.59 1.95 3.82
N SER A 55 -8.43 1.79 2.51
CA SER A 55 -7.25 2.20 1.73
C SER A 55 -7.55 3.48 0.95
N PHE A 56 -6.62 4.45 0.98
CA PHE A 56 -6.81 5.75 0.33
C PHE A 56 -5.69 6.02 -0.69
N GLY A 57 -6.07 6.44 -1.89
CA GLY A 57 -5.12 6.80 -2.95
C GLY A 57 -4.55 5.61 -3.69
N PHE A 58 -3.29 5.70 -4.08
CA PHE A 58 -2.61 4.70 -4.90
C PHE A 58 -1.52 3.98 -4.12
N TYR A 59 -1.13 2.78 -4.56
CA TYR A 59 -0.16 1.91 -3.85
C TYR A 59 1.15 2.59 -3.44
N SER A 60 1.61 3.60 -4.19
CA SER A 60 2.82 4.40 -3.95
C SER A 60 2.56 5.88 -3.65
N LYS A 61 1.30 6.24 -3.37
CA LYS A 61 0.86 7.61 -3.08
C LYS A 61 -0.47 7.56 -2.32
N GLY A 62 -0.40 7.17 -1.06
CA GLY A 62 -1.59 6.92 -0.26
C GLY A 62 -1.29 6.59 1.20
N CYS A 63 -2.31 6.16 1.91
CA CYS A 63 -2.27 5.69 3.30
C CYS A 63 -3.40 4.66 3.52
N PHE A 64 -3.47 4.06 4.71
CA PHE A 64 -4.63 3.25 5.08
C PHE A 64 -4.97 3.33 6.56
N ALA A 65 -6.23 3.08 6.87
CA ALA A 65 -6.80 3.05 8.21
C ALA A 65 -7.28 1.63 8.57
N GLY A 66 -7.50 1.36 9.85
CA GLY A 66 -8.05 0.10 10.35
C GLY A 66 -7.15 -1.11 10.08
N GLY A 67 -5.85 -0.85 10.03
CA GLY A 67 -4.85 -1.87 9.76
C GLY A 67 -4.75 -2.92 10.86
N VAL A 68 -4.43 -4.14 10.45
CA VAL A 68 -4.15 -5.23 11.38
C VAL A 68 -2.78 -5.80 11.08
N ALA A 69 -2.10 -6.27 12.13
CA ALA A 69 -0.84 -6.96 11.94
C ALA A 69 -1.06 -8.46 11.75
N ILE A 70 -0.28 -9.09 10.86
CA ILE A 70 -0.12 -10.54 10.91
C ILE A 70 0.63 -10.93 12.19
N PRO A 71 0.30 -12.03 12.90
CA PRO A 71 1.11 -12.52 14.00
C PRO A 71 2.59 -12.67 13.63
N MET A 72 3.49 -12.34 14.56
CA MET A 72 4.94 -12.41 14.33
C MET A 72 5.40 -13.81 13.88
N ASP A 73 4.70 -14.82 14.37
CA ASP A 73 4.95 -16.23 14.11
C ASP A 73 3.60 -16.92 13.92
N GLY A 74 3.55 -17.88 12.99
CA GLY A 74 2.43 -18.79 12.84
C GLY A 74 2.90 -20.19 12.43
N PRO A 75 1.99 -21.17 12.34
CA PRO A 75 2.36 -22.56 12.05
C PRO A 75 3.14 -22.72 10.74
N THR A 76 2.91 -21.82 9.79
CA THR A 76 3.41 -21.90 8.41
C THR A 76 4.08 -20.62 7.95
N TRP A 77 4.43 -19.69 8.87
CA TRP A 77 5.13 -18.45 8.53
C TRP A 77 5.94 -17.85 9.68
N GLN A 78 6.90 -16.98 9.33
CA GLN A 78 7.63 -16.14 10.26
C GLN A 78 7.84 -14.73 9.67
N VAL A 79 7.59 -13.69 10.46
CA VAL A 79 7.82 -12.29 10.05
C VAL A 79 9.30 -11.93 10.17
N MET A 80 9.88 -11.41 9.09
CA MET A 80 11.27 -11.00 8.98
C MET A 80 11.44 -9.51 9.25
N ARG A 81 12.63 -9.12 9.70
CA ARG A 81 12.95 -7.73 10.11
C ARG A 81 11.91 -7.09 11.06
N PRO A 82 11.49 -7.74 12.17
CA PRO A 82 10.45 -7.19 13.05
C PRO A 82 10.66 -5.74 13.51
N SER A 83 11.91 -5.32 13.70
CA SER A 83 12.31 -3.96 14.09
C SER A 83 11.81 -2.87 13.16
N ARG A 84 11.56 -3.18 11.88
CA ARG A 84 11.03 -2.22 10.90
C ARG A 84 9.59 -1.79 11.17
N ASN A 85 8.85 -2.53 11.99
CA ASN A 85 7.44 -2.31 12.27
C ASN A 85 6.56 -2.29 11.00
N ARG A 86 6.77 -3.26 10.10
CA ARG A 86 6.14 -3.31 8.77
C ARG A 86 5.18 -4.48 8.53
N ARG A 87 4.71 -5.14 9.59
CA ARG A 87 3.82 -6.32 9.50
C ARG A 87 2.32 -5.97 9.41
N TRP A 88 1.98 -4.72 9.13
CA TRP A 88 0.61 -4.20 9.15
C TRP A 88 0.03 -4.15 7.75
N GLY A 89 -1.26 -4.43 7.60
CA GLY A 89 -1.94 -4.33 6.31
C GLY A 89 -3.45 -4.32 6.46
N HIS A 90 -4.13 -4.20 5.33
CA HIS A 90 -5.58 -4.35 5.26
C HIS A 90 -5.95 -5.79 5.68
N PRO A 91 -7.02 -6.01 6.48
CA PRO A 91 -7.39 -7.34 6.96
C PRO A 91 -7.51 -8.40 5.85
N ALA A 92 -8.05 -8.02 4.69
CA ALA A 92 -8.13 -8.90 3.51
C ALA A 92 -6.75 -9.37 3.00
N LEU A 93 -5.72 -8.51 3.01
CA LEU A 93 -4.36 -8.89 2.66
C LEU A 93 -3.78 -9.85 3.69
N ILE A 94 -3.92 -9.53 4.98
CA ILE A 94 -3.40 -10.38 6.07
C ILE A 94 -4.03 -11.77 6.03
N ALA A 95 -5.35 -11.84 5.82
CA ALA A 95 -6.06 -13.10 5.64
C ALA A 95 -5.55 -13.89 4.41
N LEU A 96 -5.25 -13.21 3.32
CA LEU A 96 -4.70 -13.84 2.12
C LEU A 96 -3.28 -14.37 2.35
N ILE A 97 -2.41 -13.63 3.05
CA ILE A 97 -1.05 -14.09 3.38
C ILE A 97 -1.11 -15.33 4.27
N GLU A 98 -1.98 -15.32 5.29
CA GLU A 98 -2.18 -16.48 6.16
C GLU A 98 -2.67 -17.70 5.37
N ARG A 99 -3.61 -17.51 4.44
CA ARG A 99 -4.06 -18.57 3.53
C ARG A 99 -2.94 -19.06 2.62
N LEU A 100 -2.21 -18.14 1.97
CA LEU A 100 -1.07 -18.48 1.12
C LEU A 100 -0.04 -19.31 1.88
N SER A 101 0.18 -19.02 3.16
CA SER A 101 1.15 -19.75 3.96
C SER A 101 0.78 -21.23 4.13
N ARG A 102 -0.51 -21.52 4.35
CA ARG A 102 -1.02 -22.89 4.44
C ARG A 102 -1.03 -23.58 3.09
N ASP A 103 -1.52 -22.90 2.06
CA ASP A 103 -1.62 -23.48 0.71
C ASP A 103 -0.22 -23.74 0.13
N ALA A 104 0.77 -22.89 0.42
CA ALA A 104 2.16 -23.10 0.03
C ALA A 104 2.75 -24.36 0.68
N VAL A 105 2.46 -24.62 1.96
CA VAL A 105 2.84 -25.86 2.65
C VAL A 105 2.18 -27.08 2.03
N ALA A 106 0.89 -26.98 1.69
CA ALA A 106 0.19 -28.04 0.96
C ALA A 106 0.82 -28.32 -0.43
N ASP A 107 1.43 -27.31 -1.05
CA ASP A 107 2.17 -27.42 -2.32
C ASP A 107 3.66 -27.83 -2.13
N GLY A 108 4.09 -28.14 -0.90
CA GLY A 108 5.45 -28.60 -0.58
C GLY A 108 6.48 -27.49 -0.32
N TRP A 109 6.07 -26.23 -0.17
CA TRP A 109 6.94 -25.15 0.30
C TRP A 109 6.95 -25.11 1.84
N PRO A 110 8.09 -25.03 2.54
CA PRO A 110 8.14 -25.29 3.99
C PRO A 110 7.48 -24.23 4.87
N GLY A 111 7.08 -23.10 4.30
CA GLY A 111 6.42 -21.98 4.99
C GLY A 111 6.94 -20.64 4.50
N LEU A 112 6.25 -19.55 4.87
CA LEU A 112 6.59 -18.22 4.37
C LEU A 112 7.52 -17.47 5.32
N LEU A 113 8.57 -16.88 4.76
CA LEU A 113 9.30 -15.79 5.39
C LEU A 113 8.72 -14.48 4.86
N ILE A 114 8.01 -13.74 5.73
CA ILE A 114 7.24 -12.55 5.36
C ILE A 114 8.10 -11.32 5.56
N GLY A 115 8.32 -10.55 4.51
CA GLY A 115 9.04 -9.28 4.52
C GLY A 115 8.14 -8.11 4.89
N ASP A 116 8.31 -6.99 4.18
CA ASP A 116 7.56 -5.77 4.44
C ASP A 116 6.11 -5.91 3.90
N ILE A 117 5.12 -5.52 4.71
CA ILE A 117 3.71 -5.37 4.30
C ILE A 117 3.38 -3.88 4.21
N ALA A 118 3.27 -3.19 5.34
CA ALA A 118 3.14 -1.73 5.42
C ALA A 118 3.50 -1.24 6.81
N GLN A 119 3.81 0.06 6.93
CA GLN A 119 3.85 0.76 8.22
C GLN A 119 2.45 0.76 8.86
N PRO A 120 2.30 1.04 10.17
CA PRO A 120 1.03 0.88 10.87
C PRO A 120 -0.15 1.62 10.25
N ARG A 121 0.09 2.81 9.70
CA ARG A 121 -0.91 3.64 9.01
C ARG A 121 -0.61 3.81 7.51
N GLY A 122 0.30 2.99 7.00
CA GLY A 122 0.73 3.05 5.61
C GLY A 122 1.66 4.22 5.33
N GLY A 123 1.37 4.97 4.26
CA GLY A 123 2.15 6.13 3.87
C GLY A 123 3.51 5.79 3.25
N PRO A 124 4.21 6.81 2.72
CA PRO A 124 5.59 6.69 2.28
C PRO A 124 6.49 6.05 3.34
N MET A 125 7.16 4.95 2.99
CA MET A 125 8.12 4.30 3.90
C MET A 125 9.37 5.14 4.14
N LEU A 126 9.93 5.08 5.35
CA LEU A 126 11.24 5.66 5.67
C LEU A 126 12.36 5.16 4.74
N THR A 127 12.29 3.88 4.35
CA THR A 127 13.31 3.19 3.54
C THR A 127 12.67 2.07 2.72
N GLY A 128 13.38 1.57 1.68
CA GLY A 128 12.93 0.40 0.92
C GLY A 128 12.04 0.74 -0.27
N HIS A 129 10.84 0.16 -0.32
CA HIS A 129 9.94 0.15 -1.49
C HIS A 129 9.22 1.49 -1.71
N ALA A 130 8.89 1.79 -2.96
CA ALA A 130 8.10 2.98 -3.30
C ALA A 130 6.60 2.80 -2.99
N SER A 131 6.10 1.56 -3.05
CA SER A 131 4.72 1.19 -2.73
C SER A 131 4.52 0.82 -1.24
N HIS A 132 3.63 -0.12 -0.92
CA HIS A 132 3.29 -0.54 0.45
C HIS A 132 2.62 0.54 1.30
N GLN A 133 2.06 1.58 0.65
CA GLN A 133 1.53 2.72 1.38
C GLN A 133 0.06 2.53 1.79
N ILE A 134 -0.68 1.62 1.15
CA ILE A 134 -2.14 1.50 1.35
C ILE A 134 -2.57 0.15 1.94
N GLY A 135 -1.63 -0.64 2.47
CA GLY A 135 -1.93 -1.90 3.16
C GLY A 135 -2.36 -3.06 2.25
N LEU A 136 -2.05 -2.98 0.94
CA LEU A 136 -2.46 -3.96 -0.09
C LEU A 136 -1.26 -4.63 -0.81
N ASP A 137 -0.06 -4.47 -0.26
CA ASP A 137 1.19 -5.02 -0.79
C ASP A 137 1.89 -5.86 0.29
N ALA A 138 2.54 -6.96 -0.09
CA ALA A 138 3.38 -7.75 0.80
C ALA A 138 4.56 -8.38 0.07
N ASP A 139 5.74 -8.30 0.67
CA ASP A 139 6.93 -9.01 0.22
C ASP A 139 7.02 -10.38 0.87
N ILE A 140 7.23 -11.41 0.06
CA ILE A 140 7.42 -12.79 0.54
C ILE A 140 8.75 -13.28 0.00
N TRP A 141 9.63 -13.72 0.89
CA TRP A 141 10.95 -14.19 0.47
C TRP A 141 10.85 -15.51 -0.29
N LEU A 142 11.71 -15.67 -1.28
CA LEU A 142 11.96 -16.92 -2.00
C LEU A 142 12.98 -17.80 -1.27
N THR A 143 13.37 -17.41 -0.05
CA THR A 143 14.19 -18.25 0.83
C THR A 143 13.27 -19.22 1.58
N PRO A 144 13.51 -20.54 1.50
CA PRO A 144 12.72 -21.51 2.25
C PRO A 144 12.77 -21.21 3.76
N MET A 145 11.61 -21.23 4.42
CA MET A 145 11.53 -21.09 5.87
C MET A 145 12.22 -22.30 6.54
N PRO A 146 13.07 -22.10 7.57
CA PRO A 146 13.67 -23.20 8.29
C PRO A 146 12.63 -23.97 9.11
N ASP A 147 12.86 -25.26 9.33
CA ASP A 147 12.03 -26.16 10.16
C ASP A 147 12.23 -25.91 11.67
N ARG A 148 12.17 -24.64 12.07
CA ARG A 148 12.18 -24.17 13.45
C ARG A 148 11.78 -22.70 13.51
N THR A 149 11.23 -22.27 14.64
CA THR A 149 11.07 -20.84 14.91
C THR A 149 12.43 -20.18 15.12
N MET A 150 12.66 -19.07 14.43
CA MET A 150 13.85 -18.24 14.55
C MET A 150 13.69 -17.25 15.70
N THR A 151 14.80 -16.99 16.40
CA THR A 151 14.83 -15.91 17.38
C THR A 151 14.66 -14.56 16.68
N ARG A 152 14.23 -13.53 17.40
CA ARG A 152 14.12 -12.17 16.85
C ARG A 152 15.44 -11.72 16.21
N ALA A 153 16.57 -11.91 16.89
CA ALA A 153 17.89 -11.55 16.37
C ALA A 153 18.23 -12.25 15.05
N GLN A 154 17.90 -13.55 14.92
CA GLN A 154 18.07 -14.28 13.65
C GLN A 154 17.21 -13.67 12.54
N ARG A 155 15.97 -13.28 12.84
CA ARG A 155 15.05 -12.66 11.86
C ARG A 155 15.49 -11.25 11.44
N GLU A 156 16.26 -10.55 12.26
CA GLU A 156 16.88 -9.27 11.90
C GLU A 156 18.11 -9.44 11.00
N SER A 157 18.94 -10.46 11.22
CA SER A 157 20.25 -10.59 10.58
C SER A 157 20.32 -11.62 9.45
N MET A 158 19.39 -12.56 9.36
CA MET A 158 19.38 -13.59 8.32
C MET A 158 19.41 -12.95 6.93
N SER A 159 20.37 -13.35 6.09
CA SER A 159 20.42 -12.96 4.68
C SER A 159 19.40 -13.75 3.87
N ALA A 160 18.72 -13.08 2.95
CA ALA A 160 17.88 -13.75 1.98
C ALA A 160 18.75 -14.41 0.89
N THR A 161 18.27 -15.52 0.33
CA THR A 161 18.89 -16.19 -0.81
C THR A 161 18.64 -15.40 -2.08
N LEU A 162 19.72 -14.87 -2.70
CA LEU A 162 19.64 -14.19 -3.99
C LEU A 162 19.47 -15.22 -5.11
N MET A 163 18.25 -15.32 -5.65
CA MET A 163 17.87 -16.31 -6.68
C MET A 163 18.40 -15.97 -8.06
N VAL A 164 18.79 -14.72 -8.30
CA VAL A 164 19.22 -14.22 -9.61
C VAL A 164 20.70 -13.83 -9.57
N ASP A 165 21.40 -14.09 -10.67
CA ASP A 165 22.75 -13.63 -10.90
C ASP A 165 22.74 -12.16 -11.36
N GLU A 166 23.54 -11.32 -10.69
CA GLU A 166 23.51 -9.86 -10.90
C GLU A 166 24.00 -9.44 -12.29
N LYS A 167 24.90 -10.22 -12.91
CA LYS A 167 25.49 -9.87 -14.21
C LYS A 167 24.61 -10.29 -15.38
N THR A 168 24.06 -11.50 -15.29
CA THR A 168 23.26 -12.09 -16.37
C THR A 168 21.78 -11.81 -16.24
N HIS A 169 21.32 -11.40 -15.04
CA HIS A 169 19.91 -11.26 -14.68
C HIS A 169 19.11 -12.56 -14.88
N LEU A 170 19.78 -13.72 -14.82
CA LEU A 170 19.16 -15.04 -14.93
C LEU A 170 19.09 -15.72 -13.56
N VAL A 171 18.10 -16.58 -13.38
CA VAL A 171 17.98 -17.41 -12.18
C VAL A 171 19.19 -18.34 -12.06
N LYS A 172 19.72 -18.47 -10.85
CA LYS A 172 20.75 -19.45 -10.48
C LYS A 172 20.10 -20.83 -10.38
N ASP A 173 20.25 -21.65 -11.42
CA ASP A 173 19.56 -22.94 -11.53
C ASP A 173 19.82 -23.90 -10.35
N ALA A 174 20.99 -23.84 -9.74
CA ALA A 174 21.31 -24.64 -8.55
C ALA A 174 20.44 -24.33 -7.32
N LEU A 175 19.79 -23.16 -7.28
CA LEU A 175 18.92 -22.73 -6.17
C LEU A 175 17.44 -22.90 -6.51
N TRP A 176 17.07 -22.89 -7.80
CA TRP A 176 15.67 -22.90 -8.22
C TRP A 176 15.08 -24.29 -8.22
N THR A 177 14.01 -24.48 -7.44
CA THR A 177 13.30 -25.75 -7.34
C THR A 177 11.88 -25.63 -7.92
N PRO A 178 11.22 -26.75 -8.27
CA PRO A 178 9.82 -26.74 -8.69
C PRO A 178 8.87 -26.07 -7.67
N GLN A 179 9.20 -26.12 -6.37
CA GLN A 179 8.40 -25.51 -5.32
C GLN A 179 8.40 -23.97 -5.38
N HIS A 180 9.45 -23.34 -5.91
CA HIS A 180 9.44 -21.88 -6.15
C HIS A 180 8.40 -21.52 -7.23
N THR A 181 8.34 -22.32 -8.30
CA THR A 181 7.32 -22.18 -9.34
C THR A 181 5.92 -22.43 -8.78
N ALA A 182 5.74 -23.46 -7.95
CA ALA A 182 4.47 -23.78 -7.31
C ALA A 182 3.99 -22.65 -6.40
N LEU A 183 4.87 -22.07 -5.58
CA LEU A 183 4.57 -20.93 -4.71
C LEU A 183 4.07 -19.71 -5.50
N LEU A 184 4.78 -19.32 -6.56
CA LEU A 184 4.38 -18.18 -7.40
C LEU A 184 3.08 -18.45 -8.14
N LYS A 185 2.87 -19.69 -8.63
CA LYS A 185 1.61 -20.11 -9.24
C LYS A 185 0.46 -20.04 -8.24
N ARG A 186 0.66 -20.55 -7.02
CA ARG A 186 -0.34 -20.52 -5.95
C ARG A 186 -0.74 -19.09 -5.62
N ALA A 187 0.23 -18.21 -5.39
CA ALA A 187 -0.04 -16.80 -5.11
C ALA A 187 -0.80 -16.12 -6.27
N ALA A 188 -0.41 -16.36 -7.52
CA ALA A 188 -1.08 -15.78 -8.69
C ALA A 188 -2.50 -16.33 -8.91
N SER A 189 -2.79 -17.54 -8.44
CA SER A 189 -4.10 -18.19 -8.60
C SER A 189 -5.22 -17.51 -7.82
N TYR A 190 -4.89 -16.72 -6.79
CA TYR A 190 -5.90 -16.03 -6.02
C TYR A 190 -6.55 -14.90 -6.83
N PRO A 191 -7.89 -14.81 -6.88
CA PRO A 191 -8.59 -13.76 -7.62
C PRO A 191 -8.30 -12.37 -7.04
N GLN A 192 -7.99 -12.27 -5.75
CA GLN A 192 -7.64 -11.01 -5.09
C GLN A 192 -6.30 -10.43 -5.58
N VAL A 193 -5.37 -11.28 -6.04
CA VAL A 193 -4.04 -10.86 -6.48
C VAL A 193 -4.11 -10.30 -7.88
N GLU A 194 -3.69 -9.05 -8.06
CA GLU A 194 -3.66 -8.38 -9.36
C GLU A 194 -2.30 -8.51 -10.04
N ARG A 195 -1.22 -8.43 -9.24
CA ARG A 195 0.17 -8.47 -9.72
C ARG A 195 1.08 -9.14 -8.70
N ILE A 196 2.09 -9.83 -9.22
CA ILE A 196 3.24 -10.30 -8.48
C ILE A 196 4.48 -9.76 -9.18
N LEU A 197 5.24 -8.89 -8.52
CA LEU A 197 6.48 -8.37 -9.07
C LEU A 197 7.63 -9.29 -8.70
N VAL A 198 8.43 -9.64 -9.69
CA VAL A 198 9.63 -10.49 -9.56
C VAL A 198 10.74 -9.94 -10.43
N ASN A 199 11.98 -10.35 -10.17
CA ASN A 199 13.07 -10.06 -11.07
C ASN A 199 12.79 -10.60 -12.51
N PRO A 200 13.24 -9.93 -13.58
CA PRO A 200 13.07 -10.42 -14.95
C PRO A 200 13.59 -11.84 -15.19
N GLY A 201 14.68 -12.23 -14.53
CA GLY A 201 15.23 -13.59 -14.59
C GLY A 201 14.26 -14.65 -14.10
N ILE A 202 13.52 -14.36 -13.02
CA ILE A 202 12.50 -15.26 -12.48
C ILE A 202 11.35 -15.38 -13.47
N LYS A 203 10.87 -14.25 -14.01
CA LYS A 203 9.83 -14.28 -15.05
C LYS A 203 10.29 -15.12 -16.25
N LYS A 204 11.52 -14.95 -16.72
CA LYS A 204 12.09 -15.73 -17.81
C LYS A 204 12.15 -17.22 -17.48
N LYS A 205 12.64 -17.60 -16.29
CA LYS A 205 12.68 -19.00 -15.83
C LYS A 205 11.29 -19.63 -15.88
N LEU A 206 10.27 -18.93 -15.40
CA LEU A 206 8.88 -19.39 -15.49
C LEU A 206 8.41 -19.52 -16.94
N CYS A 207 8.68 -18.53 -17.79
CA CYS A 207 8.31 -18.57 -19.20
C CYS A 207 8.93 -19.76 -19.94
N ASP A 208 10.19 -20.08 -19.67
CA ASP A 208 10.91 -21.18 -20.33
C ASP A 208 10.41 -22.57 -19.87
N THR A 209 10.10 -22.69 -18.57
CA THR A 209 9.88 -24.00 -17.92
C THR A 209 8.42 -24.39 -17.71
N VAL A 210 7.50 -23.44 -17.53
CA VAL A 210 6.08 -23.73 -17.27
C VAL A 210 5.42 -24.25 -18.55
N LYS A 211 4.88 -25.46 -18.48
CA LYS A 211 4.08 -26.09 -19.55
C LYS A 211 2.61 -26.18 -19.13
N GLY A 212 1.71 -26.37 -20.10
CA GLY A 212 0.27 -26.45 -19.85
C GLY A 212 -0.35 -25.07 -19.60
N ASP A 213 -1.16 -24.94 -18.54
CA ASP A 213 -1.81 -23.67 -18.19
C ASP A 213 -0.78 -22.60 -17.75
N ARG A 214 -0.75 -21.53 -18.55
CA ARG A 214 0.12 -20.36 -18.40
C ARG A 214 -0.65 -19.09 -18.11
N THR A 215 -1.97 -19.14 -17.97
CA THR A 215 -2.82 -17.94 -17.79
C THR A 215 -2.41 -17.12 -16.57
N TRP A 216 -1.99 -17.78 -15.49
CA TRP A 216 -1.50 -17.13 -14.26
C TRP A 216 -0.20 -16.32 -14.46
N LEU A 217 0.60 -16.62 -15.49
CA LEU A 217 1.84 -15.89 -15.76
C LEU A 217 1.55 -14.42 -16.07
N ARG A 218 0.38 -14.06 -16.60
CA ARG A 218 0.02 -12.66 -16.87
C ARG A 218 0.16 -11.74 -15.63
N LYS A 219 -0.07 -12.29 -14.43
CA LYS A 219 0.07 -11.58 -13.16
C LYS A 219 1.53 -11.45 -12.70
N ILE A 220 2.43 -12.29 -13.18
CA ILE A 220 3.87 -12.22 -12.87
C ILE A 220 4.51 -11.13 -13.74
N ARG A 221 4.95 -10.06 -13.11
CA ARG A 221 5.48 -8.85 -13.77
C ARG A 221 6.96 -8.66 -13.44
N PRO A 222 7.83 -8.57 -14.46
CA PRO A 222 9.22 -8.18 -14.25
C PRO A 222 9.32 -6.79 -13.61
N PHE A 223 10.23 -6.64 -12.65
CA PHE A 223 10.59 -5.36 -12.06
C PHE A 223 12.04 -5.40 -11.53
N TRP A 224 12.71 -4.25 -11.48
CA TRP A 224 14.07 -4.14 -10.92
C TRP A 224 14.14 -4.64 -9.47
N GLY A 225 15.29 -5.21 -9.08
CA GLY A 225 15.44 -5.88 -7.77
C GLY A 225 14.67 -7.20 -7.75
N HIS A 226 13.89 -7.44 -6.69
CA HIS A 226 13.02 -8.61 -6.51
C HIS A 226 13.71 -9.95 -6.82
N ASP A 227 15.00 -10.02 -6.46
CA ASP A 227 15.93 -11.11 -6.73
C ASP A 227 15.92 -12.18 -5.62
N TYR A 228 15.38 -11.86 -4.44
CA TYR A 228 15.24 -12.79 -3.30
C TYR A 228 13.82 -12.86 -2.73
N HIS A 229 12.89 -12.06 -3.23
CA HIS A 229 11.50 -12.02 -2.80
C HIS A 229 10.59 -11.75 -4.00
N PHE A 230 9.31 -12.07 -3.85
CA PHE A 230 8.28 -11.55 -4.74
C PHE A 230 7.42 -10.54 -3.99
N HIS A 231 7.01 -9.49 -4.69
CA HIS A 231 6.08 -8.49 -4.21
C HIS A 231 4.68 -8.90 -4.64
N MET A 232 3.80 -9.24 -3.71
CA MET A 232 2.41 -9.56 -3.97
C MET A 232 1.52 -8.33 -3.78
N ARG A 233 0.68 -8.02 -4.75
CA ARG A 233 -0.31 -6.93 -4.69
C ARG A 233 -1.73 -7.47 -4.84
N ILE A 234 -2.61 -7.07 -3.94
CA ILE A 234 -4.05 -7.30 -4.07
C ILE A 234 -4.77 -6.03 -4.54
N GLY A 235 -5.94 -6.20 -5.16
CA GLY A 235 -6.78 -5.08 -5.60
C GLY A 235 -7.40 -4.28 -4.46
N CYS A 236 -8.02 -3.14 -4.81
CA CYS A 236 -8.80 -2.34 -3.87
C CYS A 236 -9.92 -3.15 -3.22
N GLN A 237 -10.08 -3.00 -1.91
CA GLN A 237 -11.02 -3.79 -1.13
C GLN A 237 -12.36 -3.06 -0.94
N PRO A 238 -13.48 -3.80 -0.76
CA PRO A 238 -14.76 -3.21 -0.39
C PRO A 238 -14.62 -2.29 0.83
N GLY A 239 -15.38 -1.18 0.84
CA GLY A 239 -15.28 -0.16 1.88
C GLY A 239 -14.19 0.89 1.65
N SER A 240 -13.40 0.79 0.58
CA SER A 240 -12.35 1.77 0.22
C SER A 240 -12.70 2.55 -1.07
N PRO A 241 -13.67 3.47 -1.05
CA PRO A 241 -14.12 4.18 -2.27
C PRO A 241 -13.02 5.08 -2.89
N ASP A 242 -12.10 5.57 -2.06
CA ASP A 242 -10.99 6.43 -2.50
C ASP A 242 -9.71 5.65 -2.85
N CYS A 243 -9.78 4.30 -2.84
CA CYS A 243 -8.69 3.45 -3.33
C CYS A 243 -8.66 3.46 -4.85
N LYS A 244 -7.48 3.72 -5.41
CA LYS A 244 -7.25 3.77 -6.86
C LYS A 244 -6.58 2.48 -7.33
N GLY A 245 -7.32 1.70 -8.11
CA GLY A 245 -6.81 0.50 -8.77
C GLY A 245 -5.72 0.82 -9.80
N GLN A 246 -5.02 -0.22 -10.23
CA GLN A 246 -4.14 -0.16 -11.39
C GLN A 246 -4.87 -0.67 -12.63
N GLU A 247 -4.38 -0.31 -13.81
CA GLU A 247 -4.81 -0.93 -15.06
C GLU A 247 -4.68 -2.46 -14.98
N ALA A 248 -5.51 -3.19 -15.72
CA ALA A 248 -5.40 -4.64 -15.78
C ALA A 248 -4.05 -5.07 -16.38
N THR A 249 -3.57 -6.26 -16.02
CA THR A 249 -2.45 -6.86 -16.77
C THR A 249 -2.92 -7.25 -18.17
N PRO A 250 -2.03 -7.24 -19.19
CA PRO A 250 -2.37 -7.78 -20.50
C PRO A 250 -2.93 -9.20 -20.42
N ASP A 251 -3.72 -9.60 -21.41
CA ASP A 251 -4.33 -10.93 -21.45
C ASP A 251 -3.35 -12.05 -21.82
N ASP A 252 -2.16 -11.69 -22.34
CA ASP A 252 -1.10 -12.63 -22.66
C ASP A 252 -0.25 -13.01 -21.43
N ASP A 253 0.55 -14.08 -21.57
CA ASP A 253 1.40 -14.58 -20.49
C ASP A 253 2.59 -13.67 -20.16
N GLY A 254 2.84 -12.62 -20.96
CA GLY A 254 3.91 -11.64 -20.76
C GLY A 254 5.31 -12.18 -21.07
N CYS A 255 5.42 -13.26 -21.84
CA CYS A 255 6.70 -13.92 -22.15
C CYS A 255 7.34 -13.51 -23.50
N GLY A 256 6.68 -12.63 -24.25
CA GLY A 256 7.14 -12.16 -25.56
C GLY A 256 8.08 -10.95 -25.50
N LYS A 257 7.94 -10.04 -26.49
CA LYS A 257 8.78 -8.83 -26.64
C LYS A 257 8.91 -7.99 -25.36
N PRO A 258 7.86 -7.76 -24.54
CA PRO A 258 8.01 -7.00 -23.30
C PRO A 258 8.99 -7.62 -22.30
N LEU A 259 9.11 -8.96 -22.27
CA LEU A 259 10.11 -9.63 -21.45
C LEU A 259 11.51 -9.55 -22.07
N ALA A 260 11.62 -9.70 -23.40
CA ALA A 260 12.91 -9.62 -24.09
C ALA A 260 13.61 -8.27 -23.89
N TRP A 261 12.87 -7.17 -23.77
CA TRP A 261 13.42 -5.84 -23.47
C TRP A 261 14.27 -5.81 -22.18
N TRP A 262 13.89 -6.59 -21.15
CA TRP A 262 14.64 -6.70 -19.90
C TRP A 262 16.03 -7.34 -20.04
N PHE A 263 16.30 -8.00 -21.17
CA PHE A 263 17.59 -8.62 -21.48
C PHE A 263 18.36 -7.82 -22.54
N THR A 264 18.01 -6.54 -22.72
CA THR A 264 18.81 -5.54 -23.43
C THR A 264 19.57 -4.68 -22.43
N GLU A 265 20.48 -3.82 -22.91
CA GLU A 265 21.22 -2.88 -22.05
C GLU A 265 20.33 -1.76 -21.49
N GLU A 266 19.30 -1.34 -22.24
CA GLU A 266 18.49 -0.15 -21.95
C GLU A 266 17.92 -0.07 -20.52
N PRO A 267 17.25 -1.11 -19.96
CA PRO A 267 16.70 -1.07 -18.60
C PRO A 267 17.76 -1.02 -17.49
N TRP A 268 19.02 -1.32 -17.79
CA TRP A 268 20.11 -1.40 -16.81
C TRP A 268 21.07 -0.22 -16.90
N ARG A 269 20.79 0.74 -17.79
CA ARG A 269 21.59 1.96 -17.88
C ARG A 269 21.56 2.72 -16.55
N PRO A 270 22.71 3.24 -16.08
CA PRO A 270 22.75 4.06 -14.88
C PRO A 270 21.75 5.22 -14.96
N ASN A 271 21.13 5.53 -13.83
CA ASN A 271 20.29 6.71 -13.72
C ASN A 271 21.12 7.95 -14.08
N LYS A 272 20.61 8.80 -14.99
CA LYS A 272 21.25 10.04 -15.42
C LYS A 272 21.43 11.04 -14.27
N ASN A 273 20.62 10.94 -13.23
CA ASN A 273 20.72 11.76 -12.03
C ASN A 273 20.61 10.89 -10.78
N PRO A 274 21.69 10.17 -10.40
CA PRO A 274 21.67 9.24 -9.28
C PRO A 274 21.50 9.95 -7.92
N ASP A 275 21.89 11.23 -7.83
CA ASP A 275 21.80 12.03 -6.62
C ASP A 275 20.43 12.70 -6.44
N ALA A 276 19.56 12.65 -7.46
CA ALA A 276 18.19 13.13 -7.32
C ALA A 276 17.47 12.37 -6.20
N PRO A 277 16.80 13.07 -5.27
CA PRO A 277 16.08 12.40 -4.21
C PRO A 277 14.91 11.60 -4.81
N LYS A 278 14.65 10.42 -4.26
CA LYS A 278 13.55 9.59 -4.72
C LYS A 278 12.23 10.30 -4.43
N ALA A 279 11.20 10.09 -5.27
CA ALA A 279 9.89 10.74 -5.09
C ALA A 279 9.30 10.55 -3.69
N ARG A 280 9.47 9.36 -3.10
CA ARG A 280 9.06 9.05 -1.72
C ARG A 280 9.78 9.90 -0.66
N ASP A 281 11.03 10.30 -0.93
CA ASP A 281 11.88 11.03 0.01
C ASP A 281 11.59 12.54 0.05
N VAL A 282 10.88 13.06 -0.95
CA VAL A 282 10.47 14.47 -1.03
C VAL A 282 8.96 14.68 -0.91
N MET A 283 8.18 13.60 -0.79
CA MET A 283 6.74 13.67 -0.70
C MET A 283 6.30 14.33 0.62
N THR A 284 5.48 15.38 0.52
CA THR A 284 4.83 16.03 1.67
C THR A 284 3.38 15.56 1.77
N MET A 285 2.72 15.93 2.87
CA MET A 285 1.29 15.61 3.04
C MET A 285 0.40 16.25 1.97
N ALA A 286 0.80 17.38 1.39
CA ALA A 286 0.07 18.02 0.27
C ALA A 286 0.08 17.15 -1.01
N ASN A 287 1.01 16.20 -1.12
CA ASN A 287 1.00 15.25 -2.22
C ASN A 287 0.07 14.05 -1.99
N LEU A 288 -0.39 13.79 -0.77
CA LEU A 288 -1.21 12.62 -0.44
C LEU A 288 -2.71 12.92 -0.54
N PRO A 289 -3.59 11.88 -0.61
CA PRO A 289 -5.02 12.07 -0.39
C PRO A 289 -5.29 12.83 0.92
N LYS A 290 -6.30 13.71 0.91
CA LYS A 290 -6.63 14.57 2.06
C LYS A 290 -6.98 13.75 3.31
N GLU A 291 -7.54 12.55 3.11
CA GLU A 291 -7.90 11.59 4.15
C GLU A 291 -6.69 11.14 4.95
N CYS A 292 -5.49 11.17 4.37
CA CYS A 292 -4.26 10.74 5.03
C CYS A 292 -3.86 11.59 6.23
N ARG A 293 -4.33 12.85 6.30
CA ARG A 293 -4.17 13.66 7.52
C ARG A 293 -5.07 13.12 8.64
N ALA A 294 -6.34 12.86 8.35
CA ALA A 294 -7.25 12.24 9.32
C ALA A 294 -6.76 10.85 9.79
N VAL A 295 -6.12 10.08 8.91
CA VAL A 295 -5.50 8.81 9.28
C VAL A 295 -4.37 9.00 10.30
N LEU A 296 -3.51 10.01 10.16
CA LEU A 296 -2.45 10.30 11.15
C LEU A 296 -3.03 10.76 12.49
N ASP A 297 -4.12 11.51 12.47
CA ASP A 297 -4.72 12.10 13.67
C ASP A 297 -5.68 11.13 14.42
N ALA A 298 -6.10 10.04 13.77
CA ALA A 298 -7.06 9.09 14.34
C ALA A 298 -6.51 8.34 15.58
N PRO A 299 -7.39 7.91 16.52
CA PRO A 299 -6.97 7.13 17.66
C PRO A 299 -6.44 5.75 17.24
N GLY A 300 -5.46 5.24 17.99
CA GLY A 300 -4.95 3.89 17.84
C GLY A 300 -5.55 2.90 18.85
N PRO A 301 -5.33 1.59 18.67
CA PRO A 301 -5.69 0.57 19.66
C PRO A 301 -4.83 0.69 20.92
N PRO A 302 -5.23 0.08 22.05
CA PRO A 302 -4.46 0.13 23.30
C PRO A 302 -3.11 -0.60 23.22
N SER A 303 -2.94 -1.55 22.28
CA SER A 303 -1.67 -2.24 22.05
C SER A 303 -1.58 -2.85 20.65
N ALA A 304 -0.39 -3.35 20.29
CA ALA A 304 -0.19 -4.04 19.02
C ALA A 304 -0.90 -5.40 18.97
N GLU A 305 -1.03 -6.08 20.12
CA GLU A 305 -1.72 -7.36 20.28
C GLU A 305 -3.23 -7.19 20.06
N ALA A 306 -3.81 -6.06 20.47
CA ALA A 306 -5.22 -5.73 20.25
C ALA A 306 -5.56 -5.55 18.75
N ALA A 307 -4.58 -5.14 17.93
CA ALA A 307 -4.72 -5.03 16.48
C ALA A 307 -3.99 -6.14 15.70
N THR A 308 -3.60 -7.24 16.36
CA THR A 308 -3.05 -8.40 15.68
C THR A 308 -4.18 -9.34 15.22
N TYR A 309 -4.13 -9.76 13.96
CA TYR A 309 -5.11 -10.63 13.33
C TYR A 309 -5.16 -12.02 14.00
N ARG A 310 -6.37 -12.57 14.22
CA ARG A 310 -6.58 -13.85 14.92
C ARG A 310 -7.44 -14.87 14.15
N GLY A 311 -7.50 -14.76 12.82
CA GLY A 311 -8.28 -15.67 11.98
C GLY A 311 -9.79 -15.36 12.00
N GLY A 312 -10.30 -14.82 10.89
CA GLY A 312 -11.74 -14.74 10.59
C GLY A 312 -12.49 -13.56 11.21
N ALA A 313 -11.97 -12.94 12.27
CA ALA A 313 -12.49 -11.67 12.78
C ALA A 313 -11.46 -10.56 12.56
N VAL A 314 -11.86 -9.52 11.81
CA VAL A 314 -11.21 -8.21 11.94
C VAL A 314 -11.35 -7.86 13.42
N PRO A 315 -10.27 -7.54 14.18
CA PRO A 315 -10.43 -6.85 15.44
C PRO A 315 -11.19 -5.56 15.12
N VAL A 316 -12.51 -5.58 15.34
CA VAL A 316 -13.32 -4.37 15.42
C VAL A 316 -12.79 -3.70 16.67
N ALA A 317 -11.78 -2.85 16.48
CA ALA A 317 -11.36 -1.94 17.52
C ALA A 317 -12.56 -1.03 17.77
N VAL A 318 -13.30 -1.39 18.82
CA VAL A 318 -14.37 -0.66 19.49
C VAL A 318 -15.23 0.14 18.51
N ALA A 319 -16.32 -0.48 18.04
CA ALA A 319 -17.49 0.30 17.66
C ALA A 319 -17.78 1.24 18.84
N GLY A 320 -17.58 2.55 18.66
CA GLY A 320 -18.28 3.53 19.47
C GLY A 320 -19.77 3.17 19.44
N PRO A 321 -20.52 3.38 20.53
CA PRO A 321 -21.90 2.92 20.62
C PRO A 321 -22.66 3.41 19.39
N GLU A 322 -23.18 2.45 18.64
CA GLU A 322 -24.09 2.70 17.53
C GLU A 322 -25.25 3.55 18.08
N PRO A 323 -25.65 4.65 17.43
CA PRO A 323 -26.82 5.39 17.90
C PRO A 323 -28.01 4.44 17.90
N GLU A 324 -28.61 4.25 19.08
CA GLU A 324 -29.78 3.40 19.26
C GLU A 324 -30.83 3.78 18.22
N THR A 325 -31.11 2.85 17.30
CA THR A 325 -32.24 2.97 16.39
C THR A 325 -33.48 2.67 17.23
N PRO A 326 -34.45 3.60 17.36
CA PRO A 326 -35.66 3.34 18.15
C PRO A 326 -36.38 2.11 17.58
N SER A 327 -36.67 1.16 18.45
CA SER A 327 -37.41 -0.05 18.10
C SER A 327 -38.79 0.34 17.57
N GLN A 328 -39.08 0.01 16.31
CA GLN A 328 -40.44 0.15 15.78
C GLN A 328 -41.36 -0.89 16.45
N PRO A 329 -42.57 -0.51 16.89
CA PRO A 329 -43.54 -1.46 17.41
C PRO A 329 -44.07 -2.38 16.31
N ALA A 330 -44.41 -3.62 16.71
CA ALA A 330 -44.91 -4.68 15.83
C ALA A 330 -46.16 -4.27 15.03
N PRO A 331 -46.35 -4.77 13.79
CA PRO A 331 -47.47 -4.37 12.96
C PRO A 331 -48.76 -5.07 13.42
N THR A 332 -49.82 -4.27 13.55
CA THR A 332 -51.20 -4.75 13.60
C THR A 332 -51.74 -4.83 12.17
N ALA A 333 -52.48 -5.91 11.88
CA ALA A 333 -53.11 -6.13 10.59
C ALA A 333 -54.37 -5.27 10.43
N SER A 334 -54.54 -4.64 9.26
CA SER A 334 -55.85 -4.25 8.73
C SER A 334 -55.82 -4.13 7.21
N ASP A 335 -56.91 -4.60 6.60
CA ASP A 335 -57.20 -4.75 5.18
C ASP A 335 -57.26 -3.44 4.38
N GLY A 336 -57.09 -3.55 3.05
CA GLY A 336 -57.82 -2.71 2.08
C GLY A 336 -57.00 -1.96 1.02
N ASP A 337 -57.10 -2.47 -0.21
CA ASP A 337 -57.12 -1.78 -1.53
C ASP A 337 -55.87 -1.15 -2.21
N LEU A 338 -55.91 -1.31 -3.55
CA LEU A 338 -54.90 -1.11 -4.61
C LEU A 338 -54.79 0.37 -5.12
N PRO A 339 -54.06 0.67 -6.23
CA PRO A 339 -52.63 0.94 -6.28
C PRO A 339 -52.35 2.39 -6.77
N GLY A 340 -51.33 3.06 -6.23
CA GLY A 340 -50.98 4.40 -6.69
C GLY A 340 -49.56 4.84 -6.37
N ALA A 341 -48.91 5.39 -7.41
CA ALA A 341 -47.67 6.15 -7.43
C ALA A 341 -46.33 5.36 -7.47
N ALA A 342 -45.85 5.18 -8.70
CA ALA A 342 -44.44 4.92 -9.00
C ALA A 342 -43.57 6.08 -8.48
N ASN A 343 -42.64 5.77 -7.59
CA ASN A 343 -41.63 6.70 -7.10
C ASN A 343 -40.35 6.58 -7.94
N ALA A 344 -39.83 7.72 -8.43
CA ALA A 344 -38.60 7.83 -9.23
C ALA A 344 -37.29 7.53 -8.46
N PHE A 345 -37.38 6.95 -7.26
CA PHE A 345 -36.25 6.56 -6.40
C PHE A 345 -36.36 5.11 -5.90
N ALA A 346 -37.23 4.29 -6.50
CA ALA A 346 -37.28 2.86 -6.22
C ALA A 346 -36.06 2.14 -6.82
N ALA A 347 -35.47 1.23 -6.04
CA ALA A 347 -34.30 0.46 -6.46
C ALA A 347 -34.60 -0.40 -7.70
N THR A 348 -33.72 -0.33 -8.70
CA THR A 348 -33.76 -1.18 -9.89
C THR A 348 -33.72 -2.66 -9.46
N PRO A 349 -34.69 -3.50 -9.86
CA PRO A 349 -34.64 -4.92 -9.57
C PRO A 349 -33.39 -5.53 -10.22
N ARG A 350 -32.66 -6.36 -9.47
CA ARG A 350 -31.51 -7.13 -9.98
C ARG A 350 -32.01 -8.17 -10.99
N MET A 351 -32.03 -7.81 -12.26
CA MET A 351 -32.17 -8.76 -13.36
C MET A 351 -30.87 -9.56 -13.46
N GLY A 352 -30.92 -10.84 -13.08
CA GLY A 352 -29.81 -11.79 -13.28
C GLY A 352 -29.51 -11.97 -14.77
N ALA A 353 -28.28 -12.35 -15.08
CA ALA A 353 -27.85 -12.65 -16.45
C ALA A 353 -28.79 -13.71 -17.09
N PRO A 354 -29.22 -13.54 -18.36
CA PRO A 354 -30.09 -14.50 -19.02
C PRO A 354 -29.43 -15.89 -19.11
N VAL A 355 -30.11 -16.91 -18.59
CA VAL A 355 -29.70 -18.32 -18.77
C VAL A 355 -30.24 -18.82 -20.13
N PRO A 356 -29.45 -19.54 -20.95
CA PRO A 356 -29.94 -20.13 -22.20
C PRO A 356 -31.06 -21.13 -21.95
N ARG A 357 -32.15 -21.06 -22.72
CA ARG A 357 -33.26 -22.04 -22.67
C ARG A 357 -32.88 -23.32 -23.43
N PRO A 358 -33.29 -24.52 -22.97
CA PRO A 358 -33.15 -25.76 -23.74
C PRO A 358 -33.94 -25.72 -25.04
N ARG A 359 -33.38 -26.31 -26.10
CA ARG A 359 -34.04 -26.45 -27.41
C ARG A 359 -35.18 -27.49 -27.29
N PRO A 360 -36.38 -27.26 -27.86
CA PRO A 360 -37.44 -28.26 -27.89
C PRO A 360 -36.99 -29.52 -28.66
N PRO A 361 -37.44 -30.73 -28.28
CA PRO A 361 -37.19 -31.93 -29.06
C PRO A 361 -37.91 -31.82 -30.41
N VAL A 362 -37.17 -32.08 -31.49
CA VAL A 362 -37.72 -32.13 -32.84
C VAL A 362 -38.06 -33.59 -33.13
N ASN A 363 -39.37 -33.86 -33.28
CA ASN A 363 -39.88 -34.92 -34.13
C ASN A 363 -40.19 -34.33 -35.50
#